data_AF-A0A1N6FNG9-F1
#
_entry.id   AF-A0A1N6FNG9-F1
#
_cell.length_a   1.000
_cell.length_b   1.000
_cell.length_c   1.000
_cell.angle_alpha   90.00
_cell.angle_beta   90.00
_cell.angle_gamma   90.00
#
_symmetry.space_group_name_H-M   'P 1'
#
loop_
_entity.id
_entity.type
_entity.pdbx_description
1 polymer ?
#
loop_
_entity_poly.entity_id
_entity_poly.type
_entity_poly.pdbx_seq_one_letter_code
_entity_poly.pdbx_strand_id
1 'polypeptide(L)'
;MKKLYSLFALGAVLFAACSDNASPVSGSTSVPNMGNNLTPNSPVLCSVMGVTDSLEALEKGCIWSPEMWGPTTGYRVRTGYDNGTNTSGIWTVSTFPQENAYVDMVWPGNATTEYDSMALADVIDKCGGNLCGKVLFKGGNNIPASDFHPNTRREVYFDFYLAGKDASGKFESVDARDMDGICVSFSGPFYMLQLIPDDSLAALMAPAVYDYYLMGTPSKTDSSVRENCYPRNAFTLNVNYGRNPNYVYPSVEEIWAHLKGFRFVLDGYFSVGDDYEPEFKIVGVSRYNTPRVSTDNLHPVRTDCEPVSVASSFCECDYSDDRVEIMKGYAVLDSLLSKYPMNGDVYASLSDPVKACVYNTIQSLSPFFNQMMDMTREKKPCDNLLPEYIKCTDGSVSESVEYMEVKTEFDDKVATQDARAIADSLSNYCMSLNN
;
A
#
# COMPACT_ATOMS: atom_id res chain seq x y z
N MET A 1 0.68 58.72 29.38
CA MET A 1 0.25 58.01 28.16
C MET A 1 1.48 57.58 27.37
N LYS A 2 1.44 56.34 26.83
CA LYS A 2 2.23 55.74 25.72
C LYS A 2 3.03 56.73 24.87
N LYS A 3 4.17 56.46 24.25
CA LYS A 3 5.08 55.33 23.98
C LYS A 3 6.24 55.99 23.19
N LEU A 4 7.45 55.43 23.18
CA LEU A 4 8.16 55.02 21.95
C LEU A 4 9.63 54.71 22.21
N TYR A 5 10.06 53.69 21.49
CA TYR A 5 11.31 52.95 21.57
C TYR A 5 12.48 53.73 20.97
N SER A 6 13.66 53.58 21.58
CA SER A 6 14.95 53.94 21.00
C SER A 6 15.66 52.67 20.50
N LEU A 7 16.25 52.81 19.30
CA LEU A 7 17.18 51.91 18.64
C LEU A 7 18.42 51.58 19.49
N PHE A 8 19.12 50.50 19.12
CA PHE A 8 20.58 50.35 18.82
C PHE A 8 20.88 48.82 18.85
N ALA A 9 21.25 48.14 17.76
CA ALA A 9 22.54 48.11 17.03
C ALA A 9 23.73 47.51 17.83
N LEU A 10 24.50 46.66 17.13
CA LEU A 10 25.73 45.94 17.51
C LEU A 10 25.56 44.77 18.51
N GLY A 11 26.25 43.64 18.40
CA GLY A 11 27.37 43.23 17.55
C GLY A 11 28.10 42.06 18.22
N ALA A 12 28.80 41.26 17.40
CA ALA A 12 29.94 40.40 17.70
C ALA A 12 29.80 39.20 18.68
N VAL A 13 29.93 38.01 18.08
CA VAL A 13 30.88 36.92 18.41
C VAL A 13 31.29 36.78 19.88
N LEU A 14 30.84 35.69 20.51
CA LEU A 14 31.57 35.02 21.58
C LEU A 14 31.60 33.51 21.30
N PHE A 15 32.81 32.97 21.24
CA PHE A 15 33.10 31.55 21.33
C PHE A 15 32.60 30.99 22.67
N ALA A 16 31.89 29.86 22.62
CA ALA A 16 31.85 28.90 23.72
C ALA A 16 32.04 27.50 23.11
N ALA A 17 33.24 26.98 23.26
CA ALA A 17 33.52 25.56 23.14
C ALA A 17 32.87 24.83 24.33
N CYS A 18 32.31 23.66 24.02
CA CYS A 18 32.02 22.52 24.89
C CYS A 18 31.17 22.76 26.15
N SER A 19 29.94 22.28 26.12
CA SER A 19 29.44 21.47 27.23
C SER A 19 28.67 20.29 26.65
N ASP A 20 29.37 19.17 26.57
CA ASP A 20 28.77 17.85 26.67
C ASP A 20 27.77 17.87 27.83
N ASN A 21 26.50 17.60 27.52
CA ASN A 21 25.42 17.15 28.41
C ASN A 21 24.07 17.34 27.70
N ALA A 22 23.96 16.91 26.44
CA ALA A 22 22.69 16.34 26.01
C ALA A 22 22.72 14.91 26.53
N SER A 23 21.95 14.63 27.59
CA SER A 23 21.74 13.28 28.07
C SER A 23 21.44 12.39 26.87
N PRO A 24 22.14 11.25 26.70
CA PRO A 24 21.82 10.35 25.61
C PRO A 24 20.36 9.94 25.77
N VAL A 25 19.55 10.23 24.75
CA VAL A 25 18.29 9.54 24.55
C VAL A 25 18.62 8.06 24.68
N SER A 26 17.95 7.38 25.61
CA SER A 26 18.21 6.00 26.00
C SER A 26 17.91 5.05 24.83
N GLY A 27 18.77 5.05 23.81
CA GLY A 27 18.93 3.95 22.89
C GLY A 27 19.73 2.88 23.62
N SER A 28 19.12 1.72 23.82
CA SER A 28 19.81 0.58 24.43
C SER A 28 21.14 0.33 23.72
N THR A 29 22.22 0.29 24.50
CA THR A 29 23.61 0.05 24.04
C THR A 29 23.88 -1.43 23.76
N SER A 30 22.89 -2.31 23.92
CA SER A 30 23.00 -3.70 23.47
C SER A 30 22.66 -3.75 21.98
N VAL A 31 23.67 -3.73 21.11
CA VAL A 31 23.54 -4.01 19.68
C VAL A 31 22.94 -5.42 19.52
N PRO A 32 21.67 -5.59 19.11
CA PRO A 32 21.08 -6.92 18.98
C PRO A 32 21.19 -7.35 17.51
N ASN A 33 22.11 -8.30 17.27
CA ASN A 33 22.14 -9.22 16.13
C ASN A 33 21.66 -8.64 14.78
N MET A 34 22.40 -7.67 14.25
CA MET A 34 22.36 -7.38 12.82
C MET A 34 22.91 -8.61 12.08
N GLY A 35 22.24 -9.03 10.99
CA GLY A 35 22.83 -9.98 10.05
C GLY A 35 24.24 -9.52 9.68
N ASN A 36 25.25 -10.29 10.11
CA ASN A 36 26.68 -10.11 9.91
C ASN A 36 27.33 -8.76 10.32
N ASN A 37 28.11 -8.84 11.41
CA ASN A 37 29.28 -8.03 11.79
C ASN A 37 29.65 -6.80 10.93
N LEU A 38 29.63 -5.59 11.54
CA LEU A 38 30.79 -4.67 11.72
C LEU A 38 30.35 -3.24 12.13
N THR A 39 31.09 -2.67 13.10
CA THR A 39 31.31 -1.25 13.50
C THR A 39 30.16 -0.37 14.02
N PRO A 40 30.45 0.65 14.88
CA PRO A 40 29.48 1.35 15.74
C PRO A 40 28.68 2.47 15.06
N ASN A 41 28.96 2.79 13.79
CA ASN A 41 28.25 3.83 13.06
C ASN A 41 27.13 3.19 12.24
N SER A 42 25.91 3.69 12.43
CA SER A 42 24.74 3.17 11.74
C SER A 42 24.79 3.56 10.26
N PRO A 43 24.69 2.60 9.33
CA PRO A 43 24.99 2.89 7.95
C PRO A 43 23.83 3.60 7.23
N VAL A 44 24.16 4.75 6.64
CA VAL A 44 23.34 5.52 5.69
C VAL A 44 23.61 5.03 4.27
N LEU A 45 22.70 5.17 3.32
CA LEU A 45 22.98 4.89 1.91
C LEU A 45 24.14 5.75 1.36
N CYS A 46 25.11 5.12 0.68
CA CYS A 46 26.23 5.84 0.07
C CYS A 46 25.79 6.84 -1.00
N SER A 47 24.68 6.54 -1.71
CA SER A 47 24.06 7.46 -2.68
C SER A 47 23.57 8.75 -2.04
N VAL A 48 23.00 8.67 -0.83
CA VAL A 48 22.50 9.84 -0.08
C VAL A 48 23.67 10.73 0.37
N MET A 49 24.83 10.14 0.65
CA MET A 49 26.03 10.87 1.03
C MET A 49 26.89 11.34 -0.15
N GLY A 50 26.43 11.13 -1.39
CA GLY A 50 27.17 11.47 -2.61
C GLY A 50 28.49 10.71 -2.76
N VAL A 51 28.62 9.58 -2.08
CA VAL A 51 29.82 8.74 -2.09
C VAL A 51 29.82 7.90 -3.36
N THR A 52 30.96 7.90 -4.06
CA THR A 52 31.11 7.18 -5.33
C THR A 52 32.19 6.09 -5.27
N ASP A 53 33.02 6.09 -4.24
CA ASP A 53 34.10 5.12 -4.03
C ASP A 53 33.86 4.28 -2.76
N SER A 54 34.17 2.99 -2.86
CA SER A 54 34.26 2.02 -1.77
C SER A 54 35.13 2.45 -0.57
N LEU A 55 36.24 3.16 -0.80
CA LEU A 55 37.13 3.61 0.28
C LEU A 55 36.49 4.75 1.08
N GLU A 56 35.91 5.71 0.39
CA GLU A 56 35.14 6.80 0.98
C GLU A 56 33.88 6.27 1.69
N ALA A 57 33.28 5.17 1.19
CA ALA A 57 32.15 4.52 1.83
C ALA A 57 32.51 3.88 3.18
N LEU A 58 33.69 3.25 3.25
CA LEU A 58 34.26 2.72 4.51
C LEU A 58 34.57 3.84 5.50
N GLU A 59 35.14 4.97 5.03
CA GLU A 59 35.44 6.13 5.88
C GLU A 59 34.19 6.82 6.41
N LYS A 60 33.13 6.93 5.59
CA LYS A 60 31.86 7.55 5.96
C LYS A 60 30.88 6.57 6.64
N GLY A 61 31.20 5.29 6.68
CA GLY A 61 30.36 4.24 7.28
C GLY A 61 29.02 4.04 6.58
N CYS A 62 28.94 4.30 5.27
CA CYS A 62 27.71 4.15 4.49
C CYS A 62 27.57 2.73 3.90
N ILE A 63 26.34 2.31 3.59
CA ILE A 63 26.04 1.05 2.90
C ILE A 63 25.63 1.28 1.45
N TRP A 64 26.08 0.38 0.59
CA TRP A 64 25.69 0.33 -0.82
C TRP A 64 24.42 -0.47 -1.05
N SER A 65 24.15 -1.44 -0.18
CA SER A 65 23.04 -2.38 -0.30
C SER A 65 22.14 -2.25 0.92
N PRO A 66 21.08 -1.43 0.86
CA PRO A 66 20.10 -1.37 1.92
C PRO A 66 19.34 -2.70 2.00
N GLU A 67 19.01 -3.11 3.22
CA GLU A 67 18.20 -4.29 3.48
C GLU A 67 16.80 -3.84 3.91
N MET A 68 15.79 -4.59 3.46
CA MET A 68 14.43 -4.47 3.96
C MET A 68 14.08 -5.71 4.77
N TRP A 69 12.93 -5.69 5.45
CA TRP A 69 12.61 -6.68 6.47
C TRP A 69 12.22 -8.04 5.91
N GLY A 70 12.74 -9.11 6.50
CA GLY A 70 12.39 -10.49 6.15
C GLY A 70 12.77 -11.49 7.24
N PRO A 71 12.52 -12.80 7.03
CA PRO A 71 12.61 -13.80 8.09
C PRO A 71 14.02 -13.96 8.70
N THR A 72 15.06 -13.55 7.98
CA THR A 72 16.46 -13.70 8.40
C THR A 72 17.09 -12.39 8.85
N THR A 73 16.36 -11.28 8.80
CA THR A 73 16.94 -9.95 8.98
C THR A 73 17.02 -9.50 10.44
N GLY A 74 16.46 -10.31 11.35
CA GLY A 74 16.38 -9.98 12.77
C GLY A 74 15.26 -8.98 13.10
N TYR A 75 15.39 -8.30 14.24
CA TYR A 75 14.34 -7.41 14.78
C TYR A 75 14.41 -5.98 14.24
N ARG A 76 15.49 -5.67 13.53
CA ARG A 76 15.76 -4.38 12.92
C ARG A 76 16.54 -4.58 11.63
N VAL A 77 16.23 -3.78 10.61
CA VAL A 77 16.97 -3.77 9.34
C VAL A 77 17.63 -2.44 9.03
N ARG A 78 18.65 -2.50 8.18
CA ARG A 78 19.36 -1.33 7.66
C ARG A 78 18.69 -0.86 6.37
N THR A 79 17.61 -0.09 6.52
CA THR A 79 16.77 0.41 5.40
C THR A 79 17.52 1.27 4.39
N GLY A 80 18.69 1.79 4.75
CA GLY A 80 19.44 2.78 4.00
C GLY A 80 19.11 4.24 4.34
N TYR A 81 18.05 4.45 5.14
CA TYR A 81 17.60 5.78 5.55
C TYR A 81 17.77 6.04 7.05
N ASP A 82 18.59 5.25 7.75
CA ASP A 82 18.82 5.49 9.17
C ASP A 82 19.47 6.86 9.38
N ASN A 83 19.03 7.58 10.41
CA ASN A 83 19.53 8.90 10.76
C ASN A 83 20.62 8.83 11.87
N GLY A 84 21.23 7.66 12.07
CA GLY A 84 22.24 7.43 13.10
C GLY A 84 21.69 7.16 14.51
N THR A 85 20.37 7.11 14.69
CA THR A 85 19.76 6.89 16.02
C THR A 85 19.50 5.43 16.34
N ASN A 86 19.80 4.53 15.41
CA ASN A 86 19.61 3.10 15.58
C ASN A 86 18.15 2.64 15.83
N THR A 87 17.18 3.44 15.41
CA THR A 87 15.74 3.16 15.62
C THR A 87 14.95 3.05 14.32
N SER A 88 15.63 3.04 13.16
CA SER A 88 15.04 2.72 11.85
C SER A 88 14.79 1.23 11.66
N GLY A 89 13.92 0.88 10.71
CA GLY A 89 13.74 -0.50 10.24
C GLY A 89 13.10 -1.41 11.27
N ILE A 90 12.25 -0.86 12.14
CA ILE A 90 11.57 -1.58 13.23
C ILE A 90 10.07 -1.58 13.02
N TRP A 91 9.41 -2.57 13.65
CA TRP A 91 7.96 -2.67 13.71
C TRP A 91 7.42 -2.03 14.98
N THR A 92 6.27 -1.37 14.87
CA THR A 92 5.48 -0.94 16.02
C THR A 92 4.02 -1.32 15.80
N VAL A 93 3.26 -1.43 16.88
CA VAL A 93 1.85 -1.83 16.81
C VAL A 93 1.02 -0.83 17.59
N SER A 94 -0.10 -0.40 17.00
CA SER A 94 -1.07 0.47 17.66
C SER A 94 -2.50 0.07 17.28
N THR A 95 -3.47 0.57 18.03
CA THR A 95 -4.89 0.35 17.76
C THR A 95 -5.58 1.68 17.40
N PHE A 96 -6.66 1.61 16.65
CA PHE A 96 -7.56 2.74 16.45
C PHE A 96 -9.00 2.37 16.85
N PRO A 97 -9.66 3.19 17.67
CA PRO A 97 -9.10 4.28 18.48
C PRO A 97 -7.98 3.81 19.43
N GLN A 98 -7.07 4.71 19.77
CA GLN A 98 -5.84 4.41 20.53
C GLN A 98 -6.09 3.91 21.96
N GLU A 99 -7.29 4.16 22.49
CA GLU A 99 -7.71 3.77 23.84
C GLU A 99 -8.75 2.65 23.85
N ASN A 100 -8.91 1.92 22.73
CA ASN A 100 -10.05 1.03 22.61
C ASN A 100 -9.85 -0.31 23.36
N ALA A 101 -10.56 -0.49 24.47
CA ALA A 101 -10.56 -1.69 25.32
C ALA A 101 -11.19 -2.96 24.68
N TYR A 102 -11.59 -2.88 23.40
CA TYR A 102 -12.29 -3.95 22.68
C TYR A 102 -11.47 -4.56 21.54
N VAL A 103 -10.17 -4.30 21.51
CA VAL A 103 -9.19 -4.94 20.63
C VAL A 103 -8.08 -5.49 21.50
N ASP A 104 -7.91 -6.81 21.51
CA ASP A 104 -6.88 -7.50 22.30
C ASP A 104 -5.90 -8.21 21.35
N MET A 105 -4.59 -7.99 21.57
CA MET A 105 -3.53 -8.66 20.81
C MET A 105 -3.07 -9.92 21.55
N VAL A 106 -3.17 -11.06 20.89
CA VAL A 106 -2.65 -12.34 21.38
C VAL A 106 -1.38 -12.69 20.61
N TRP A 107 -0.25 -12.51 21.28
CA TRP A 107 1.06 -12.75 20.73
C TRP A 107 1.57 -14.15 21.10
N PRO A 108 2.32 -14.82 20.20
CA PRO A 108 3.01 -16.08 20.54
C PRO A 108 4.17 -15.85 21.54
N GLY A 109 4.68 -14.62 21.60
CA GLY A 109 5.74 -14.19 22.52
C GLY A 109 5.38 -12.95 23.33
N ASN A 110 6.30 -12.53 24.18
CA ASN A 110 6.20 -11.30 24.95
C ASN A 110 6.40 -10.10 24.00
N ALA A 111 5.36 -9.27 23.89
CA ALA A 111 5.44 -7.96 23.26
C ALA A 111 5.46 -6.87 24.35
N THR A 112 6.28 -5.84 24.19
CA THR A 112 6.27 -4.67 25.06
C THR A 112 5.63 -3.47 24.35
N THR A 113 5.27 -2.44 25.11
CA THR A 113 4.79 -1.16 24.57
C THR A 113 5.93 -0.19 24.28
N GLU A 114 7.17 -0.66 24.35
CA GLU A 114 8.34 0.15 24.02
C GLU A 114 8.39 0.34 22.50
N TYR A 115 8.83 1.51 22.05
CA TYR A 115 8.92 1.80 20.62
C TYR A 115 10.38 1.64 20.18
N ASP A 116 10.91 0.43 20.31
CA ASP A 116 12.27 0.07 19.92
C ASP A 116 12.33 -1.30 19.22
N SER A 117 13.51 -1.69 18.77
CA SER A 117 13.71 -2.95 18.03
C SER A 117 13.45 -4.21 18.86
N MET A 118 13.51 -4.13 20.19
CA MET A 118 13.35 -5.29 21.08
C MET A 118 11.90 -5.52 21.50
N ALA A 119 11.04 -4.52 21.31
CA ALA A 119 9.63 -4.57 21.73
C ALA A 119 8.86 -5.79 21.18
N LEU A 120 9.25 -6.29 20.01
CA LEU A 120 8.64 -7.44 19.35
C LEU A 120 9.62 -8.61 19.16
N ALA A 121 10.79 -8.60 19.80
CA ALA A 121 11.83 -9.61 19.53
C ALA A 121 11.40 -11.05 19.85
N ASP A 122 10.83 -11.30 21.04
CA ASP A 122 10.35 -12.65 21.42
C ASP A 122 9.17 -13.11 20.53
N VAL A 123 8.34 -12.17 20.07
CA VAL A 123 7.30 -12.46 19.08
C VAL A 123 7.95 -12.92 17.77
N ILE A 124 8.89 -12.14 17.25
CA ILE A 124 9.57 -12.41 15.98
C ILE A 124 10.30 -13.75 16.02
N ASP A 125 11.00 -14.05 17.11
CA ASP A 125 11.69 -15.33 17.30
C ASP A 125 10.74 -16.52 17.27
N LYS A 126 9.65 -16.45 18.03
CA LYS A 126 8.65 -17.54 18.08
C LYS A 126 7.86 -17.69 16.78
N CYS A 127 7.76 -16.62 16.02
CA CYS A 127 7.21 -16.63 14.67
C CYS A 127 8.22 -17.08 13.59
N GLY A 128 9.43 -17.50 13.97
CA GLY A 128 10.47 -17.96 13.04
C GLY A 128 11.02 -16.83 12.17
N GLY A 129 11.25 -15.67 12.78
CA GLY A 129 11.73 -14.45 12.10
C GLY A 129 10.64 -13.58 11.49
N ASN A 130 9.37 -13.97 11.59
CA ASN A 130 8.23 -13.24 11.02
C ASN A 130 7.52 -12.40 12.09
N LEU A 131 6.66 -11.45 11.72
CA LEU A 131 5.76 -10.79 12.67
C LEU A 131 4.40 -11.48 12.59
N CYS A 132 3.98 -12.17 13.63
CA CYS A 132 2.75 -12.95 13.62
C CYS A 132 2.00 -12.89 14.94
N GLY A 133 0.70 -13.14 14.88
CA GLY A 133 -0.14 -13.14 16.05
C GLY A 133 -1.60 -13.31 15.71
N LYS A 134 -2.44 -13.10 16.72
CA LYS A 134 -3.88 -13.14 16.60
C LYS A 134 -4.47 -11.87 17.19
N VAL A 135 -5.41 -11.26 16.50
CA VAL A 135 -6.15 -10.10 17.00
C VAL A 135 -7.53 -10.57 17.43
N LEU A 136 -8.00 -10.13 18.59
CA LEU A 136 -9.37 -10.33 19.06
C LEU A 136 -10.11 -9.00 19.00
N PHE A 137 -11.06 -8.88 18.08
CA PHE A 137 -12.04 -7.82 18.06
C PHE A 137 -13.30 -8.31 18.76
N LYS A 138 -13.69 -7.65 19.86
CA LYS A 138 -14.92 -8.04 20.57
C LYS A 138 -16.15 -7.76 19.71
N GLY A 139 -17.09 -8.68 19.64
CA GLY A 139 -18.37 -8.49 18.96
C GLY A 139 -19.18 -7.38 19.62
N GLY A 140 -20.09 -6.75 18.88
CA GLY A 140 -20.94 -5.68 19.43
C GLY A 140 -21.70 -6.12 20.69
N ASN A 141 -22.09 -7.40 20.77
CA ASN A 141 -22.78 -7.97 21.92
C ASN A 141 -21.93 -8.06 23.19
N ASN A 142 -20.60 -8.04 23.05
CA ASN A 142 -19.63 -8.15 24.14
C ASN A 142 -19.04 -6.78 24.55
N ILE A 143 -19.58 -5.69 23.99
CA ILE A 143 -19.21 -4.31 24.32
C ILE A 143 -20.34 -3.70 25.16
N PRO A 144 -20.04 -3.05 26.29
CA PRO A 144 -21.05 -2.30 27.04
C PRO A 144 -21.75 -1.28 26.15
N ALA A 145 -23.07 -1.16 26.28
CA ALA A 145 -23.85 -0.25 25.44
C ALA A 145 -23.43 1.23 25.56
N SER A 146 -22.78 1.63 26.65
CA SER A 146 -22.21 2.97 26.82
C SER A 146 -21.03 3.27 25.88
N ASP A 147 -20.34 2.22 25.46
CA ASP A 147 -19.06 2.29 24.76
C ASP A 147 -19.22 1.79 23.30
N PHE A 148 -20.36 1.17 22.98
CA PHE A 148 -20.72 0.76 21.64
C PHE A 148 -21.21 1.94 20.81
N HIS A 149 -20.37 2.39 19.88
CA HIS A 149 -20.72 3.38 18.89
C HIS A 149 -20.94 2.69 17.53
N PRO A 150 -22.19 2.66 17.01
CA PRO A 150 -22.45 2.11 15.70
C PRO A 150 -21.65 2.90 14.67
N ASN A 151 -20.88 2.20 13.84
CA ASN A 151 -19.96 2.72 12.81
C ASN A 151 -18.56 3.17 13.27
N THR A 152 -18.18 2.99 14.53
CA THR A 152 -16.77 3.20 14.92
C THR A 152 -15.92 2.04 14.38
N ARG A 153 -15.02 2.35 13.46
CA ARG A 153 -14.01 1.39 12.98
C ARG A 153 -13.07 1.01 14.11
N ARG A 154 -12.64 -0.24 14.10
CA ARG A 154 -11.72 -0.79 15.09
C ARG A 154 -10.60 -1.45 14.34
N GLU A 155 -9.43 -0.86 14.42
CA GLU A 155 -8.33 -1.22 13.56
C GLU A 155 -7.09 -1.52 14.40
N VAL A 156 -6.26 -2.43 13.89
CA VAL A 156 -4.89 -2.63 14.36
C VAL A 156 -3.96 -2.19 13.24
N TYR A 157 -2.98 -1.38 13.61
CA TYR A 157 -1.95 -0.85 12.74
C TYR A 157 -0.61 -1.51 13.07
N PHE A 158 0.04 -2.07 12.05
CA PHE A 158 1.41 -2.55 12.13
C PHE A 158 2.27 -1.63 11.27
N ASP A 159 3.04 -0.79 11.94
CA ASP A 159 3.82 0.27 11.29
C ASP A 159 5.28 -0.16 11.17
N PHE A 160 5.83 -0.04 9.97
CA PHE A 160 7.25 -0.24 9.70
C PHE A 160 7.89 1.10 9.31
N TYR A 161 8.86 1.56 10.10
CA TYR A 161 9.49 2.87 9.91
C TYR A 161 10.82 2.78 9.16
N LEU A 162 11.02 3.67 8.19
CA LEU A 162 12.20 3.72 7.32
C LEU A 162 13.39 4.38 8.00
N ALA A 163 13.20 5.56 8.57
CA ALA A 163 14.21 6.27 9.36
C ALA A 163 14.04 6.04 10.86
N GLY A 164 15.07 6.42 11.61
CA GLY A 164 15.02 6.44 13.06
C GLY A 164 14.31 7.67 13.61
N LYS A 165 14.32 7.79 14.93
CA LYS A 165 13.73 8.88 15.69
C LYS A 165 14.65 10.07 15.77
N ASP A 166 14.09 11.26 15.85
CA ASP A 166 14.82 12.48 16.17
C ASP A 166 15.04 12.62 17.69
N ALA A 167 15.65 13.75 18.10
CA ALA A 167 15.86 14.08 19.51
C ALA A 167 14.56 14.26 20.31
N SER A 168 13.42 14.44 19.64
CA SER A 168 12.09 14.52 20.26
C SER A 168 11.40 13.16 20.41
N GLY A 169 12.05 12.08 19.94
CA GLY A 169 11.51 10.72 19.98
C GLY A 169 10.53 10.40 18.85
N LYS A 170 10.41 11.28 17.84
CA LYS A 170 9.53 11.10 16.69
C LYS A 170 10.29 10.51 15.52
N PHE A 171 9.71 9.55 14.80
CA PHE A 171 10.30 9.05 13.56
C PHE A 171 10.42 10.16 12.52
N GLU A 172 11.60 10.29 11.92
CA GLU A 172 11.85 11.22 10.83
C GLU A 172 11.30 10.69 9.50
N SER A 173 11.07 11.60 8.55
CA SER A 173 10.69 11.26 7.18
C SER A 173 11.91 11.23 6.27
N VAL A 174 11.79 10.52 5.15
CA VAL A 174 12.87 10.29 4.20
C VAL A 174 12.37 10.48 2.78
N ASP A 175 13.29 10.77 1.87
CA ASP A 175 13.04 10.68 0.43
C ASP A 175 13.19 9.21 0.00
N ALA A 176 12.06 8.51 -0.11
CA ALA A 176 11.97 7.12 -0.50
C ALA A 176 11.61 6.94 -1.98
N ARG A 177 11.75 7.98 -2.82
CA ARG A 177 11.40 7.90 -4.25
C ARG A 177 12.27 6.89 -5.00
N ASP A 178 13.47 6.61 -4.54
CA ASP A 178 14.38 5.60 -5.07
C ASP A 178 13.93 4.15 -4.83
N MET A 179 12.93 3.92 -3.97
CA MET A 179 12.39 2.57 -3.74
C MET A 179 11.52 2.06 -4.91
N ASP A 180 11.06 2.96 -5.78
CA ASP A 180 10.13 2.69 -6.90
C ASP A 180 8.85 1.90 -6.56
N GLY A 181 8.61 1.66 -5.28
CA GLY A 181 7.43 1.01 -4.70
C GLY A 181 7.83 0.12 -3.52
N ILE A 182 6.94 -0.79 -3.12
CA ILE A 182 7.23 -1.84 -2.13
C ILE A 182 6.66 -3.19 -2.54
N CYS A 183 7.40 -4.25 -2.21
CA CYS A 183 6.88 -5.61 -2.21
C CYS A 183 6.62 -6.03 -0.76
N VAL A 184 5.54 -6.77 -0.54
CA VAL A 184 5.15 -7.27 0.77
C VAL A 184 4.75 -8.73 0.67
N SER A 185 5.13 -9.50 1.67
CA SER A 185 4.75 -10.90 1.82
C SER A 185 4.01 -11.07 3.14
N PHE A 186 2.77 -11.54 3.11
CA PHE A 186 1.91 -11.63 4.29
C PHE A 186 0.80 -12.69 4.16
N SER A 187 0.24 -13.14 5.28
CA SER A 187 -1.00 -13.91 5.37
C SER A 187 -1.94 -13.31 6.42
N GLY A 188 -3.21 -13.67 6.34
CA GLY A 188 -4.27 -13.11 7.18
C GLY A 188 -5.02 -11.93 6.53
N PRO A 189 -5.96 -11.33 7.27
CA PRO A 189 -6.98 -10.45 6.72
C PRO A 189 -6.64 -8.97 6.74
N PHE A 190 -5.41 -8.63 6.35
CA PHE A 190 -5.06 -7.24 6.07
C PHE A 190 -5.90 -6.73 4.91
N TYR A 191 -6.52 -5.56 5.09
CA TYR A 191 -7.41 -4.99 4.07
C TYR A 191 -6.79 -3.77 3.38
N MET A 192 -5.84 -3.09 4.03
CA MET A 192 -5.11 -1.96 3.46
C MET A 192 -3.63 -2.00 3.80
N LEU A 193 -2.85 -1.46 2.86
CA LEU A 193 -1.48 -1.02 3.03
C LEU A 193 -1.44 0.49 2.85
N GLN A 194 -0.98 1.23 3.86
CA GLN A 194 -0.99 2.69 3.87
C GLN A 194 0.44 3.25 3.89
N LEU A 195 0.64 4.39 3.23
CA LEU A 195 1.84 5.20 3.40
C LEU A 195 1.71 6.04 4.67
N ILE A 196 2.79 6.15 5.43
CA ILE A 196 2.88 7.01 6.62
C ILE A 196 3.68 8.26 6.23
N PRO A 197 3.05 9.38 5.85
CA PRO A 197 3.78 10.61 5.52
C PRO A 197 4.32 11.29 6.79
N ASP A 198 5.10 12.35 6.61
CA ASP A 198 5.51 13.20 7.72
C ASP A 198 4.31 13.86 8.43
N ASP A 199 4.50 14.30 9.69
CA ASP A 199 3.42 14.85 10.52
C ASP A 199 2.79 16.13 9.91
N SER A 200 3.59 16.93 9.21
CA SER A 200 3.14 18.18 8.59
C SER A 200 2.26 17.88 7.38
N LEU A 201 2.68 16.94 6.52
CA LEU A 201 1.86 16.50 5.39
C LEU A 201 0.59 15.78 5.87
N ALA A 202 0.70 14.90 6.87
CA ALA A 202 -0.46 14.24 7.47
C ALA A 202 -1.48 15.25 8.00
N ALA A 203 -1.02 16.31 8.68
CA ALA A 203 -1.89 17.38 9.19
C ALA A 203 -2.59 18.17 8.08
N LEU A 204 -1.93 18.36 6.93
CA LEU A 204 -2.49 19.07 5.78
C LEU A 204 -3.56 18.26 5.01
N MET A 205 -3.45 16.93 5.03
CA MET A 205 -4.30 16.01 4.26
C MET A 205 -5.60 15.58 4.96
N ALA A 206 -5.75 15.85 6.26
CA ALA A 206 -6.79 15.34 7.16
C ALA A 206 -8.14 14.98 6.50
N PRO A 207 -8.79 13.83 6.74
CA PRO A 207 -8.34 12.50 7.20
C PRO A 207 -7.87 11.61 6.04
N ALA A 208 -7.45 12.21 4.92
CA ALA A 208 -7.07 11.45 3.74
C ALA A 208 -5.77 10.67 3.98
N VAL A 209 -5.70 9.48 3.39
CA VAL A 209 -4.55 8.60 3.46
C VAL A 209 -4.20 8.14 2.05
N TYR A 210 -2.91 7.93 1.79
CA TYR A 210 -2.47 7.23 0.59
C TYR A 210 -2.44 5.75 0.89
N ASP A 211 -3.31 5.00 0.26
CA ASP A 211 -3.49 3.58 0.54
C ASP A 211 -3.61 2.75 -0.74
N TYR A 212 -3.42 1.46 -0.53
CA TYR A 212 -3.72 0.42 -1.48
C TYR A 212 -4.57 -0.65 -0.80
N TYR A 213 -5.71 -0.96 -1.40
CA TYR A 213 -6.56 -2.05 -0.95
C TYR A 213 -5.89 -3.38 -1.25
N LEU A 214 -5.55 -4.12 -0.20
CA LEU A 214 -5.07 -5.50 -0.31
C LEU A 214 -6.29 -6.38 -0.66
N MET A 215 -6.69 -6.35 -1.94
CA MET A 215 -7.94 -6.98 -2.41
C MET A 215 -7.95 -8.51 -2.20
N GLY A 216 -9.16 -9.01 -2.02
CA GLY A 216 -9.50 -10.39 -1.67
C GLY A 216 -10.25 -10.36 -0.34
N THR A 217 -11.52 -10.77 -0.32
CA THR A 217 -12.20 -11.09 0.95
C THR A 217 -11.31 -12.08 1.67
N PRO A 218 -10.69 -11.70 2.79
CA PRO A 218 -9.87 -12.66 3.49
C PRO A 218 -10.80 -13.80 3.89
N SER A 219 -10.55 -14.99 3.35
CA SER A 219 -11.17 -16.14 3.98
C SER A 219 -10.69 -16.15 5.41
N LYS A 220 -11.59 -16.36 6.38
CA LYS A 220 -11.23 -16.54 7.80
C LYS A 220 -10.19 -17.67 7.99
N THR A 221 -9.95 -18.47 6.96
CA THR A 221 -9.05 -19.63 6.95
C THR A 221 -7.86 -19.49 5.98
N ASP A 222 -7.68 -18.34 5.31
CA ASP A 222 -6.55 -18.21 4.36
C ASP A 222 -5.23 -18.01 5.11
N SER A 223 -4.52 -19.11 5.30
CA SER A 223 -3.20 -19.17 5.89
C SER A 223 -2.07 -19.05 4.87
N SER A 224 -2.40 -18.99 3.57
CA SER A 224 -1.39 -18.92 2.52
C SER A 224 -0.69 -17.56 2.56
N VAL A 225 0.64 -17.61 2.46
CA VAL A 225 1.45 -16.40 2.35
C VAL A 225 1.34 -15.89 0.93
N ARG A 226 0.88 -14.65 0.79
CA ARG A 226 0.74 -13.91 -0.46
C ARG A 226 1.90 -12.93 -0.58
N GLU A 227 2.56 -12.92 -1.72
CA GLU A 227 3.60 -11.94 -2.04
C GLU A 227 3.10 -11.04 -3.17
N ASN A 228 3.12 -9.73 -2.92
CA ASN A 228 2.63 -8.73 -3.87
C ASN A 228 3.58 -7.54 -3.92
N CYS A 229 3.78 -7.02 -5.13
CA CYS A 229 4.58 -5.84 -5.38
C CYS A 229 3.70 -4.69 -5.87
N TYR A 230 3.87 -3.52 -5.24
CA TYR A 230 3.09 -2.31 -5.47
C TYR A 230 4.03 -1.18 -5.90
N PRO A 231 3.99 -0.74 -7.17
CA PRO A 231 4.76 0.42 -7.61
C PRO A 231 4.28 1.68 -6.90
N ARG A 232 5.10 2.74 -6.84
CA ARG A 232 4.76 3.98 -6.11
C ARG A 232 3.41 4.58 -6.51
N ASN A 233 3.09 4.53 -7.80
CA ASN A 233 1.85 5.05 -8.37
C ASN A 233 0.62 4.19 -8.11
N ALA A 234 0.77 2.98 -7.54
CA ALA A 234 -0.36 2.16 -7.11
C ALA A 234 -1.07 2.73 -5.89
N PHE A 235 -0.37 3.51 -5.05
CA PHE A 235 -0.95 4.12 -3.86
C PHE A 235 -1.83 5.31 -4.27
N THR A 236 -3.12 5.19 -3.97
CA THR A 236 -4.10 6.21 -4.33
C THR A 236 -4.56 6.99 -3.11
N LEU A 237 -4.89 8.25 -3.33
CA LEU A 237 -5.48 9.08 -2.29
C LEU A 237 -6.91 8.59 -2.01
N ASN A 238 -7.13 8.07 -0.80
CA ASN A 238 -8.45 7.70 -0.33
C ASN A 238 -9.10 8.86 0.42
N VAL A 239 -10.18 9.39 -0.16
CA VAL A 239 -11.04 10.40 0.45
C VAL A 239 -12.40 9.79 0.72
N ASN A 240 -12.55 9.10 1.86
CA ASN A 240 -13.81 8.46 2.28
C ASN A 240 -15.04 9.39 2.27
N TYR A 241 -14.87 10.71 2.21
CA TYR A 241 -15.95 11.72 2.17
C TYR A 241 -15.81 12.75 1.04
N GLY A 242 -15.02 12.45 0.00
CA GLY A 242 -14.72 13.39 -1.09
C GLY A 242 -13.64 14.42 -0.74
N ARG A 243 -13.10 15.09 -1.75
CA ARG A 243 -12.08 16.14 -1.56
C ARG A 243 -12.71 17.37 -0.93
N ASN A 244 -12.42 17.62 0.34
CA ASN A 244 -12.71 18.89 0.99
C ASN A 244 -11.68 19.94 0.53
N PRO A 245 -12.11 21.11 0.02
CA PRO A 245 -11.22 22.15 -0.50
C PRO A 245 -10.34 22.82 0.57
N ASN A 246 -10.62 22.60 1.86
CA ASN A 246 -9.81 23.13 2.96
C ASN A 246 -8.56 22.30 3.26
N TYR A 247 -8.38 21.17 2.59
CA TYR A 247 -7.20 20.30 2.75
C TYR A 247 -6.33 20.33 1.51
N VAL A 248 -5.04 20.14 1.72
CA VAL A 248 -4.06 19.98 0.66
C VAL A 248 -3.90 18.50 0.38
N TYR A 249 -3.88 18.15 -0.90
CA TYR A 249 -3.66 16.78 -1.36
C TYR A 249 -2.34 16.75 -2.13
N PRO A 250 -1.20 16.52 -1.45
CA PRO A 250 0.11 16.38 -2.09
C PRO A 250 0.05 15.29 -3.17
N SER A 251 0.89 15.37 -4.19
CA SER A 251 1.01 14.26 -5.15
C SER A 251 1.59 13.02 -4.46
N VAL A 252 1.37 11.83 -5.02
CA VAL A 252 2.00 10.61 -4.51
C VAL A 252 3.53 10.76 -4.47
N GLU A 253 4.14 11.43 -5.45
CA GLU A 253 5.58 11.74 -5.46
C GLU A 253 6.02 12.57 -4.25
N GLU A 254 5.24 13.56 -3.83
CA GLU A 254 5.53 14.37 -2.64
C GLU A 254 5.44 13.53 -1.37
N ILE A 255 4.49 12.59 -1.31
CA ILE A 255 4.36 11.65 -0.18
C ILE A 255 5.59 10.74 -0.09
N TRP A 256 6.06 10.20 -1.22
CA TRP A 256 7.27 9.38 -1.26
C TRP A 256 8.54 10.18 -0.94
N ALA A 257 8.58 11.48 -1.23
CA ALA A 257 9.70 12.36 -0.86
C ALA A 257 9.77 12.66 0.65
N HIS A 258 8.67 12.42 1.37
CA HIS A 258 8.48 12.78 2.78
C HIS A 258 7.85 11.63 3.57
N LEU A 259 8.36 10.41 3.35
CA LEU A 259 7.78 9.19 3.88
C LEU A 259 8.44 8.79 5.21
N LYS A 260 7.66 8.49 6.25
CA LYS A 260 8.17 7.87 7.48
C LYS A 260 8.22 6.34 7.38
N GLY A 261 7.26 5.73 6.69
CA GLY A 261 7.11 4.29 6.68
C GLY A 261 5.84 3.78 6.00
N PHE A 262 5.51 2.53 6.29
CA PHE A 262 4.35 1.82 5.76
C PHE A 262 3.53 1.22 6.90
N ARG A 263 2.22 1.10 6.70
CA ARG A 263 1.28 0.57 7.69
C ARG A 263 0.42 -0.52 7.09
N PHE A 264 0.45 -1.70 7.71
CA PHE A 264 -0.57 -2.71 7.46
C PHE A 264 -1.78 -2.45 8.36
N VAL A 265 -2.97 -2.49 7.77
CA VAL A 265 -4.22 -2.25 8.48
C VAL A 265 -5.07 -3.52 8.52
N LEU A 266 -5.47 -3.89 9.72
CA LEU A 266 -6.41 -4.97 9.98
C LEU A 266 -7.65 -4.37 10.65
N ASP A 267 -8.83 -4.57 10.06
CA ASP A 267 -10.10 -3.98 10.51
C ASP A 267 -11.08 -5.04 11.05
N GLY A 268 -11.66 -4.73 12.20
CA GLY A 268 -12.72 -5.50 12.85
C GLY A 268 -14.14 -5.03 12.50
N TYR A 269 -14.33 -4.09 11.57
CA TYR A 269 -15.64 -3.54 11.20
C TYR A 269 -16.69 -4.61 10.83
N PHE A 270 -16.25 -5.76 10.29
CA PHE A 270 -17.15 -6.87 9.94
C PHE A 270 -17.70 -7.67 11.15
N SER A 271 -17.32 -7.34 12.39
CA SER A 271 -17.71 -8.06 13.61
C SER A 271 -18.89 -7.42 14.36
N VAL A 272 -19.97 -7.07 13.65
CA VAL A 272 -21.13 -6.37 14.24
C VAL A 272 -21.90 -7.26 15.23
N GLY A 273 -21.83 -8.58 15.09
CA GLY A 273 -22.48 -9.55 15.98
C GLY A 273 -21.51 -10.19 16.98
N ASP A 274 -20.72 -11.15 16.49
CA ASP A 274 -19.84 -11.99 17.30
C ASP A 274 -18.39 -11.49 17.32
N ASP A 275 -17.61 -12.00 18.27
CA ASP A 275 -16.17 -11.80 18.32
C ASP A 275 -15.52 -12.24 16.99
N TYR A 276 -14.53 -11.46 16.56
CA TYR A 276 -13.74 -11.75 15.37
C TYR A 276 -12.27 -11.88 15.75
N GLU A 277 -11.71 -13.02 15.41
CA GLU A 277 -10.43 -13.49 15.94
C GLU A 277 -9.41 -13.83 14.84
N PRO A 278 -9.02 -12.86 14.00
CA PRO A 278 -8.13 -13.14 12.88
C PRO A 278 -6.69 -13.41 13.30
N GLU A 279 -6.10 -14.45 12.70
CA GLU A 279 -4.67 -14.67 12.70
C GLU A 279 -4.01 -13.89 11.56
N PHE A 280 -2.79 -13.41 11.78
CA PHE A 280 -2.02 -12.70 10.77
C PHE A 280 -0.54 -13.10 10.83
N LYS A 281 0.13 -12.90 9.70
CA LYS A 281 1.58 -13.03 9.58
C LYS A 281 2.09 -12.04 8.54
N ILE A 282 3.02 -11.18 8.90
CA ILE A 282 3.82 -10.41 7.95
C ILE A 282 5.15 -11.14 7.86
N VAL A 283 5.54 -11.53 6.64
CA VAL A 283 6.73 -12.36 6.34
C VAL A 283 7.87 -11.51 5.80
N GLY A 284 7.56 -10.50 5.00
CA GLY A 284 8.59 -9.63 4.43
C GLY A 284 8.06 -8.32 3.91
N VAL A 285 8.94 -7.33 3.88
CA VAL A 285 8.81 -6.08 3.15
C VAL A 285 10.08 -5.94 2.34
N SER A 286 9.97 -5.61 1.06
CA SER A 286 11.10 -5.37 0.17
C SER A 286 10.88 -4.11 -0.65
N ARG A 287 11.97 -3.56 -1.20
CA ARG A 287 11.88 -2.51 -2.21
C ARG A 287 11.23 -3.08 -3.46
N TYR A 288 10.48 -2.27 -4.19
CA TYR A 288 10.00 -2.67 -5.51
C TYR A 288 11.20 -2.70 -6.45
N ASN A 289 11.82 -3.87 -6.54
CA ASN A 289 12.84 -4.11 -7.53
C ASN A 289 12.10 -4.71 -8.72
N THR A 290 11.69 -3.88 -9.69
CA THR A 290 11.61 -4.44 -11.03
C THR A 290 13.01 -4.99 -11.30
N PRO A 291 13.16 -6.27 -11.67
CA PRO A 291 14.43 -6.73 -12.19
C PRO A 291 14.88 -5.64 -13.15
N ARG A 292 16.12 -5.14 -13.03
CA ARG A 292 16.71 -4.33 -14.10
C ARG A 292 16.77 -5.26 -15.30
N VAL A 293 15.65 -5.38 -16.01
CA VAL A 293 15.56 -6.04 -17.30
C VAL A 293 16.56 -5.30 -18.14
N SER A 294 17.50 -6.03 -18.74
CA SER A 294 18.44 -5.44 -19.67
C SER A 294 17.64 -4.56 -20.64
N THR A 295 17.98 -3.27 -20.66
CA THR A 295 17.32 -2.26 -21.49
C THR A 295 17.46 -2.59 -22.98
N ASP A 296 18.41 -3.45 -23.32
CA ASP A 296 18.72 -3.88 -24.68
C ASP A 296 17.58 -4.70 -25.33
N ASN A 297 16.66 -5.23 -24.52
CA ASN A 297 15.50 -6.01 -24.99
C ASN A 297 14.15 -5.32 -24.69
N LEU A 298 14.15 -4.02 -24.36
CA LEU A 298 12.91 -3.27 -24.15
C LEU A 298 12.49 -2.61 -25.47
N HIS A 299 11.27 -2.89 -25.91
CA HIS A 299 10.72 -2.37 -27.16
C HIS A 299 9.58 -1.39 -26.87
N PRO A 300 9.86 -0.10 -26.61
CA PRO A 300 8.80 0.89 -26.43
C PRO A 300 8.10 1.18 -27.76
N VAL A 301 6.77 1.30 -27.72
CA VAL A 301 5.94 1.76 -28.85
C VAL A 301 6.35 3.18 -29.28
N ARG A 302 6.69 4.03 -28.31
CA ARG A 302 7.22 5.37 -28.57
C ARG A 302 8.65 5.30 -29.05
N THR A 303 8.88 5.74 -30.28
CA THR A 303 10.21 5.75 -30.90
C THR A 303 11.17 6.78 -30.31
N ASP A 304 10.66 7.77 -29.57
CA ASP A 304 11.42 8.76 -28.83
C ASP A 304 11.75 8.34 -27.39
N CYS A 305 11.24 7.19 -26.93
CA CYS A 305 11.53 6.65 -25.61
C CYS A 305 12.86 5.88 -25.61
N GLU A 306 13.88 6.44 -24.97
CA GLU A 306 15.09 5.70 -24.63
C GLU A 306 14.85 4.92 -23.31
N PRO A 307 14.77 3.58 -23.35
CA PRO A 307 14.31 2.78 -22.22
C PRO A 307 15.34 2.72 -21.09
N VAL A 308 14.90 2.95 -19.85
CA VAL A 308 15.73 2.92 -18.63
C VAL A 308 15.37 1.75 -17.73
N SER A 309 14.07 1.47 -17.61
CA SER A 309 13.57 0.37 -16.78
C SER A 309 12.14 0.00 -17.18
N VAL A 310 11.66 -1.13 -16.64
CA VAL A 310 10.25 -1.52 -16.70
C VAL A 310 9.51 -0.82 -15.56
N ALA A 311 8.42 -0.12 -15.89
CA ALA A 311 7.54 0.57 -14.95
C ALA A 311 6.44 -0.37 -14.40
N SER A 312 5.86 -1.22 -15.25
CA SER A 312 4.94 -2.29 -14.85
C SER A 312 5.08 -3.50 -15.77
N SER A 313 4.51 -4.62 -15.36
CA SER A 313 4.55 -5.87 -16.12
C SER A 313 3.17 -6.51 -16.14
N PHE A 314 2.90 -7.24 -17.23
CA PHE A 314 1.68 -8.01 -17.42
C PHE A 314 2.00 -9.49 -17.64
N CYS A 315 0.97 -10.31 -17.56
CA CYS A 315 1.04 -11.73 -17.86
C CYS A 315 0.23 -12.01 -19.11
N GLU A 316 0.77 -12.74 -20.08
CA GLU A 316 0.01 -13.11 -21.29
C GLU A 316 -1.28 -13.88 -20.93
N CYS A 317 -1.24 -14.68 -19.86
CA CYS A 317 -2.42 -15.39 -19.36
C CYS A 317 -3.52 -14.46 -18.82
N ASP A 318 -3.25 -13.17 -18.61
CA ASP A 318 -4.30 -12.21 -18.30
C ASP A 318 -5.16 -11.85 -19.53
N TYR A 319 -4.70 -12.25 -20.72
CA TYR A 319 -5.31 -12.01 -22.03
C TYR A 319 -5.64 -13.33 -22.75
N SER A 320 -5.88 -14.40 -22.00
CA SER A 320 -6.17 -15.73 -22.56
C SER A 320 -7.60 -15.85 -23.12
N ASP A 321 -7.79 -16.81 -24.03
CA ASP A 321 -9.06 -17.03 -24.74
C ASP A 321 -10.24 -17.34 -23.81
N ASP A 322 -10.02 -17.98 -22.65
CA ASP A 322 -11.06 -18.25 -21.65
C ASP A 322 -11.63 -16.97 -21.02
N ARG A 323 -10.85 -15.87 -21.02
CA ARG A 323 -11.29 -14.56 -20.53
C ARG A 323 -12.10 -13.78 -21.57
N VAL A 324 -11.94 -14.07 -22.85
CA VAL A 324 -12.65 -13.39 -23.95
C VAL A 324 -14.17 -13.50 -23.78
N GLU A 325 -14.68 -14.70 -23.49
CA GLU A 325 -16.12 -14.92 -23.32
C GLU A 325 -16.67 -14.21 -22.08
N ILE A 326 -15.87 -14.11 -21.01
CA ILE A 326 -16.26 -13.37 -19.81
C ILE A 326 -16.37 -11.87 -20.12
N MET A 327 -15.39 -11.32 -20.83
CA MET A 327 -15.38 -9.90 -21.22
C MET A 327 -16.52 -9.56 -22.18
N LYS A 328 -16.84 -10.46 -23.13
CA LYS A 328 -18.01 -10.31 -24.01
C LYS A 328 -19.32 -10.29 -23.22
N GLY A 329 -19.51 -11.23 -22.30
CA GLY A 329 -20.69 -11.28 -21.45
C GLY A 329 -20.84 -10.04 -20.57
N TYR A 330 -19.72 -9.57 -20.00
CA TYR A 330 -19.67 -8.33 -19.23
C TYR A 330 -19.98 -7.10 -20.08
N ALA A 331 -19.46 -6.99 -21.31
CA ALA A 331 -19.75 -5.86 -22.21
C ALA A 331 -21.24 -5.75 -22.54
N VAL A 332 -21.94 -6.89 -22.71
CA VAL A 332 -23.40 -6.91 -22.90
C VAL A 332 -24.12 -6.41 -21.63
N LEU A 333 -23.68 -6.87 -20.45
CA LEU A 333 -24.23 -6.43 -19.17
C LEU A 333 -24.03 -4.93 -18.95
N ASP A 334 -22.83 -4.42 -19.18
CA ASP A 334 -22.49 -3.00 -19.03
C ASP A 334 -23.34 -2.12 -19.97
N SER A 335 -23.49 -2.55 -21.23
CA SER A 335 -24.37 -1.88 -22.18
C SER A 335 -25.83 -1.84 -21.70
N LEU A 336 -26.35 -2.93 -21.13
CA LEU A 336 -27.71 -2.95 -20.54
C LEU A 336 -27.83 -2.04 -19.30
N LEU A 337 -26.84 -2.07 -18.40
CA LEU A 337 -26.83 -1.24 -17.20
C LEU A 337 -26.73 0.26 -17.53
N SER A 338 -25.98 0.62 -18.56
CA SER A 338 -25.90 2.01 -19.04
C SER A 338 -27.25 2.55 -19.52
N LYS A 339 -28.09 1.69 -20.10
CA LYS A 339 -29.45 2.04 -20.55
C LYS A 339 -30.46 2.06 -19.40
N TYR A 340 -30.34 1.09 -18.49
CA TYR A 340 -31.27 0.87 -17.39
C TYR A 340 -30.54 0.84 -16.05
N PRO A 341 -30.03 2.00 -15.59
CA PRO A 341 -29.49 2.08 -14.24
C PRO A 341 -30.58 1.71 -13.24
N MET A 342 -30.34 0.69 -12.40
CA MET A 342 -31.33 0.11 -11.48
C MET A 342 -31.92 1.14 -10.50
N ASN A 343 -31.18 2.21 -10.22
CA ASN A 343 -31.61 3.32 -9.36
C ASN A 343 -31.98 4.59 -10.13
N GLY A 344 -32.15 4.51 -11.46
CA GLY A 344 -32.41 5.66 -12.32
C GLY A 344 -33.87 5.79 -12.76
N ASP A 345 -34.24 7.01 -13.15
CA ASP A 345 -35.59 7.39 -13.57
C ASP A 345 -36.10 6.56 -14.75
N VAL A 346 -35.20 6.18 -15.67
CA VAL A 346 -35.54 5.36 -16.84
C VAL A 346 -36.09 4.01 -16.40
N TYR A 347 -35.39 3.30 -15.51
CA TYR A 347 -35.84 1.99 -15.01
C TYR A 347 -37.12 2.12 -14.16
N ALA A 348 -37.21 3.16 -13.33
CA ALA A 348 -38.39 3.43 -12.51
C ALA A 348 -39.66 3.69 -13.35
N SER A 349 -39.50 4.29 -14.54
CA SER A 349 -40.60 4.61 -15.47
C SER A 349 -41.16 3.42 -16.25
N LEU A 350 -40.48 2.27 -16.24
CA LEU A 350 -40.92 1.06 -16.96
C LEU A 350 -42.14 0.41 -16.29
N SER A 351 -42.94 -0.29 -17.09
CA SER A 351 -44.02 -1.15 -16.56
C SER A 351 -43.47 -2.38 -15.85
N ASP A 352 -44.24 -2.96 -14.94
CA ASP A 352 -43.80 -4.09 -14.12
C ASP A 352 -43.33 -5.32 -14.94
N PRO A 353 -43.99 -5.71 -16.05
CA PRO A 353 -43.50 -6.81 -16.90
C PRO A 353 -42.13 -6.51 -17.51
N VAL A 354 -41.91 -5.27 -17.95
CA VAL A 354 -40.64 -4.83 -18.55
C VAL A 354 -39.55 -4.78 -17.48
N LYS A 355 -39.85 -4.24 -16.29
CA LYS A 355 -38.93 -4.24 -15.13
C LYS A 355 -38.48 -5.66 -14.78
N ALA A 356 -39.43 -6.58 -14.65
CA ALA A 356 -39.11 -7.97 -14.34
C ALA A 356 -38.21 -8.62 -15.40
N CYS A 357 -38.46 -8.36 -16.69
CA CYS A 357 -37.62 -8.85 -17.78
C CYS A 357 -36.20 -8.28 -17.75
N VAL A 358 -36.06 -6.96 -17.62
CA VAL A 358 -34.75 -6.28 -17.55
C VAL A 358 -33.96 -6.75 -16.33
N TYR A 359 -34.62 -6.84 -15.16
CA TYR A 359 -34.01 -7.35 -13.94
C TYR A 359 -33.49 -8.78 -14.10
N ASN A 360 -34.34 -9.71 -14.58
CA ASN A 360 -33.94 -11.10 -14.76
C ASN A 360 -32.81 -11.26 -15.78
N THR A 361 -32.81 -10.44 -16.83
CA THR A 361 -31.73 -10.43 -17.84
C THR A 361 -30.41 -9.98 -17.21
N ILE A 362 -30.43 -8.90 -16.43
CA ILE A 362 -29.25 -8.40 -15.71
C ILE A 362 -28.76 -9.43 -14.67
N GLN A 363 -29.67 -10.07 -13.93
CA GLN A 363 -29.31 -11.14 -12.99
C GLN A 363 -28.67 -12.34 -13.70
N SER A 364 -29.15 -12.69 -14.89
CA SER A 364 -28.59 -13.79 -15.68
C SER A 364 -27.19 -13.49 -16.23
N LEU A 365 -26.88 -12.20 -16.45
CA LEU A 365 -25.57 -11.75 -16.92
C LEU A 365 -24.61 -11.38 -15.77
N SER A 366 -25.11 -11.17 -14.55
CA SER A 366 -24.33 -10.84 -13.36
C SER A 366 -23.19 -11.82 -13.05
N PRO A 367 -23.28 -13.14 -13.35
CA PRO A 367 -22.14 -14.04 -13.22
C PRO A 367 -20.90 -13.60 -14.00
N PHE A 368 -21.05 -12.96 -15.17
CA PHE A 368 -19.90 -12.45 -15.93
C PHE A 368 -19.22 -11.28 -15.22
N PHE A 369 -19.98 -10.40 -14.55
CA PHE A 369 -19.40 -9.36 -13.71
C PHE A 369 -18.62 -9.98 -12.53
N ASN A 370 -19.21 -10.95 -11.84
CA ASN A 370 -18.53 -11.63 -10.73
C ASN A 370 -17.25 -12.32 -11.20
N GLN A 371 -17.30 -13.03 -12.33
CA GLN A 371 -16.12 -13.66 -12.92
C GLN A 371 -15.07 -12.64 -13.35
N MET A 372 -15.46 -11.49 -13.91
CA MET A 372 -14.54 -10.39 -14.21
C MET A 372 -13.88 -9.82 -12.94
N MET A 373 -14.66 -9.64 -11.89
CA MET A 373 -14.15 -9.22 -10.59
C MET A 373 -13.23 -10.27 -9.97
N ASP A 374 -13.49 -11.56 -10.17
CA ASP A 374 -12.64 -12.64 -9.66
C ASP A 374 -11.34 -12.76 -10.48
N MET A 375 -11.40 -12.58 -11.80
CA MET A 375 -10.20 -12.53 -12.66
C MET A 375 -9.24 -11.40 -12.29
N THR A 376 -9.79 -10.23 -11.90
CA THR A 376 -8.96 -9.10 -11.43
C THR A 376 -8.41 -9.33 -10.01
N ARG A 377 -8.95 -10.29 -9.26
CA ARG A 377 -8.52 -10.64 -7.88
C ARG A 377 -7.55 -11.82 -7.83
N GLU A 378 -7.72 -12.82 -8.69
CA GLU A 378 -6.81 -13.96 -8.82
C GLU A 378 -5.68 -13.64 -9.80
N LYS A 379 -4.66 -12.91 -9.34
CA LYS A 379 -3.37 -12.91 -10.05
C LYS A 379 -2.80 -14.33 -9.97
N LYS A 380 -2.97 -15.11 -11.05
CA LYS A 380 -2.33 -16.41 -11.18
C LYS A 380 -0.80 -16.21 -11.14
N PRO A 381 -0.02 -17.16 -10.59
CA PRO A 381 1.43 -17.13 -10.68
C PRO A 381 1.84 -16.98 -12.14
N CYS A 382 2.69 -16.00 -12.40
CA CYS A 382 3.07 -15.61 -13.74
C CYS A 382 4.49 -16.08 -14.01
N ASP A 383 4.61 -17.23 -14.65
CA ASP A 383 5.91 -17.84 -14.93
C ASP A 383 6.71 -17.04 -15.98
N ASN A 384 6.07 -16.15 -16.73
CA ASN A 384 6.69 -15.33 -17.78
C ASN A 384 6.11 -13.91 -17.77
N LEU A 385 6.59 -13.06 -16.84
CA LEU A 385 6.24 -11.64 -16.78
C LEU A 385 6.85 -10.88 -17.96
N LEU A 386 6.02 -10.16 -18.71
CA LEU A 386 6.45 -9.30 -19.81
C LEU A 386 6.30 -7.81 -19.43
N PRO A 387 7.16 -6.91 -19.96
CA PRO A 387 7.01 -5.48 -19.76
C PRO A 387 5.66 -4.99 -20.29
N GLU A 388 4.93 -4.20 -19.51
CA GLU A 388 3.70 -3.52 -19.95
C GLU A 388 4.02 -2.05 -20.23
N TYR A 389 4.45 -1.30 -19.21
CA TYR A 389 4.96 0.07 -19.36
C TYR A 389 6.48 0.10 -19.16
N ILE A 390 7.16 0.87 -20.00
CA ILE A 390 8.60 1.14 -20.00
C ILE A 390 8.82 2.59 -19.60
N LYS A 391 9.76 2.83 -18.68
CA LYS A 391 10.17 4.17 -18.23
C LYS A 391 11.29 4.69 -19.13
N CYS A 392 11.14 5.90 -19.64
CA CYS A 392 12.08 6.55 -20.55
C CYS A 392 13.05 7.48 -19.80
N THR A 393 14.18 7.83 -20.42
CA THR A 393 15.19 8.73 -19.84
C THR A 393 14.67 10.14 -19.52
N ASP A 394 13.68 10.63 -20.26
CA ASP A 394 13.01 11.91 -20.04
C ASP A 394 11.99 11.89 -18.88
N GLY A 395 11.84 10.74 -18.21
CA GLY A 395 10.90 10.51 -17.11
C GLY A 395 9.48 10.18 -17.57
N SER A 396 9.21 10.14 -18.87
CA SER A 396 7.93 9.68 -19.41
C SER A 396 7.82 8.15 -19.42
N VAL A 397 6.64 7.65 -19.81
CA VAL A 397 6.38 6.21 -19.97
C VAL A 397 5.92 5.91 -21.40
N SER A 398 6.22 4.70 -21.86
CA SER A 398 5.73 4.12 -23.12
C SER A 398 5.18 2.73 -22.85
N GLU A 399 4.09 2.35 -23.51
CA GLU A 399 3.71 0.93 -23.62
C GLU A 399 4.80 0.14 -24.34
N SER A 400 4.94 -1.13 -24.01
CA SER A 400 5.76 -2.08 -24.77
C SER A 400 5.03 -2.56 -26.03
N VAL A 401 5.80 -2.93 -27.05
CA VAL A 401 5.26 -3.49 -28.29
C VAL A 401 4.56 -4.83 -28.01
N GLU A 402 5.16 -5.67 -27.17
CA GLU A 402 4.63 -6.99 -26.80
C GLU A 402 3.27 -6.87 -26.11
N TYR A 403 3.14 -5.92 -25.18
CA TYR A 403 1.87 -5.66 -24.52
C TYR A 403 0.81 -5.20 -25.53
N MET A 404 1.16 -4.27 -26.41
CA MET A 404 0.22 -3.76 -27.41
C MET A 404 -0.22 -4.82 -28.40
N GLU A 405 0.66 -5.73 -28.81
CA GLU A 405 0.30 -6.86 -29.68
C GLU A 405 -0.71 -7.79 -28.99
N VAL A 406 -0.40 -8.23 -27.78
CA VAL A 406 -1.28 -9.13 -27.01
C VAL A 406 -2.62 -8.46 -26.70
N LYS A 407 -2.59 -7.21 -26.25
CA LYS A 407 -3.80 -6.44 -25.93
C LYS A 407 -4.66 -6.22 -27.17
N THR A 408 -4.06 -5.87 -28.31
CA THR A 408 -4.82 -5.64 -29.55
C THR A 408 -5.47 -6.93 -30.02
N GLU A 409 -4.76 -8.06 -30.01
CA GLU A 409 -5.35 -9.35 -30.39
C GLU A 409 -6.51 -9.72 -29.47
N PHE A 410 -6.37 -9.52 -28.16
CA PHE A 410 -7.41 -9.77 -27.19
C PHE A 410 -8.63 -8.86 -27.40
N ASP A 411 -8.41 -7.55 -27.54
CA ASP A 411 -9.47 -6.57 -27.76
C ASP A 411 -10.22 -6.85 -29.08
N ASP A 412 -9.51 -7.26 -30.14
CA ASP A 412 -10.13 -7.69 -31.40
C ASP A 412 -11.02 -8.92 -31.19
N LYS A 413 -10.56 -9.93 -30.45
CA LYS A 413 -11.37 -11.11 -30.11
C LYS A 413 -12.61 -10.74 -29.31
N VAL A 414 -12.52 -9.80 -28.37
CA VAL A 414 -13.68 -9.30 -27.61
C VAL A 414 -14.64 -8.52 -28.52
N ALA A 415 -14.11 -7.70 -29.41
CA ALA A 415 -14.89 -6.87 -30.34
C ALA A 415 -15.58 -7.64 -31.46
N THR A 416 -15.24 -8.92 -31.70
CA THR A 416 -15.94 -9.78 -32.69
C THR A 416 -17.45 -9.91 -32.45
N GLN A 417 -17.93 -9.61 -31.24
CA GLN A 417 -19.34 -9.59 -30.89
C GLN A 417 -19.79 -8.14 -30.66
N ASP A 418 -20.82 -7.70 -31.40
CA ASP A 418 -21.45 -6.40 -31.14
C ASP A 418 -22.32 -6.47 -29.88
N ALA A 419 -21.68 -6.29 -28.73
CA ALA A 419 -22.33 -6.32 -27.43
C ALA A 419 -23.49 -5.32 -27.34
N ARG A 420 -23.38 -4.18 -28.05
CA ARG A 420 -24.43 -3.16 -28.10
C ARG A 420 -25.63 -3.66 -28.90
N ALA A 421 -25.43 -4.28 -30.05
CA ALA A 421 -26.54 -4.88 -30.82
C ALA A 421 -27.26 -5.98 -30.03
N ILE A 422 -26.54 -6.77 -29.23
CA ILE A 422 -27.14 -7.80 -28.38
C ILE A 422 -27.93 -7.17 -27.23
N ALA A 423 -27.37 -6.17 -26.56
CA ALA A 423 -28.06 -5.41 -25.52
C ALA A 423 -29.30 -4.69 -26.08
N ASP A 424 -29.23 -4.14 -27.31
CA ASP A 424 -30.37 -3.57 -28.05
C ASP A 424 -31.44 -4.63 -28.30
N SER A 425 -31.06 -5.83 -28.76
CA SER A 425 -32.00 -6.93 -29.00
C SER A 425 -32.70 -7.39 -27.72
N LEU A 426 -31.96 -7.54 -26.61
CA LEU A 426 -32.51 -7.93 -25.30
C LEU A 426 -33.43 -6.84 -24.74
N SER A 427 -33.03 -5.57 -24.87
CA SER A 427 -33.84 -4.41 -24.50
C SER A 427 -35.14 -4.38 -25.30
N ASN A 428 -35.08 -4.52 -26.63
CA ASN A 428 -36.26 -4.54 -27.50
C ASN A 428 -37.22 -5.69 -27.15
N TYR A 429 -36.67 -6.87 -26.84
CA TYR A 429 -37.47 -8.00 -26.36
C TYR A 429 -38.21 -7.64 -25.07
N CYS A 430 -37.53 -7.10 -24.05
CA CYS A 430 -38.20 -6.69 -22.82
C CYS A 430 -39.24 -5.59 -23.05
N MET A 431 -38.95 -4.60 -23.90
CA MET A 431 -39.91 -3.54 -24.23
C MET A 431 -41.15 -4.05 -24.98
N SER A 432 -41.05 -5.17 -25.71
CA SER A 432 -42.19 -5.79 -26.39
C SER A 432 -43.24 -6.39 -25.43
N LEU A 433 -42.86 -6.63 -24.17
CA LEU A 433 -43.75 -7.12 -23.10
C LEU A 433 -44.67 -6.02 -22.53
N ASN A 434 -44.58 -4.80 -23.06
CA ASN A 434 -45.44 -3.67 -22.72
C ASN A 434 -46.79 -3.68 -23.46
N ASN A 435 -47.08 -4.75 -24.22
CA ASN A 435 -48.32 -4.96 -24.97
C ASN A 435 -49.30 -5.88 -24.25
#